data_AF-A0A2D8I1H8-F1
#
_entry.id   AF-A0A2D8I1H8-F1
#
_cell.length_a   1.000
_cell.length_b   1.000
_cell.length_c   1.000
_cell.angle_alpha   90.00
_cell.angle_beta   90.00
_cell.angle_gamma   90.00
#
_symmetry.space_group_name_H-M   'P 1'
#
loop_
_entity.id
_entity.type
_entity.pdbx_description
1 polymer ?
#
loop_
_entity_poly.entity_id
_entity_poly.type
_entity_poly.pdbx_seq_one_letter_code
_entity_poly.pdbx_strand_id
1 'polypeptide(L)'
;MANTKSAIKNIRKNNARYKHNRTILSRLKTLEKKFLTAVESKDQDLSATSLSSYISALEKAKKSSLVHANKVSRKKSRCSSLLSSIKNS
;
A
#
# COMPACT_ATOMS: atom_id res chain seq x y z
N MET A 1 6.56 -32.11 4.36
CA MET A 1 6.00 -32.48 3.04
C MET A 1 4.47 -32.39 3.09
N ALA A 2 3.82 -32.01 1.98
CA ALA A 2 2.37 -32.10 1.88
C ALA A 2 1.98 -33.52 1.45
N ASN A 3 1.51 -34.32 2.40
CA ASN A 3 1.28 -35.74 2.17
C ASN A 3 -0.13 -36.06 1.65
N THR A 4 -1.04 -35.07 1.67
CA THR A 4 -2.41 -35.23 1.16
C THR A 4 -2.60 -34.46 -0.16
N LYS A 5 -3.46 -34.97 -1.06
CA LYS A 5 -3.78 -34.31 -2.34
C LYS A 5 -4.31 -32.88 -2.14
N SER A 6 -5.08 -32.66 -1.07
CA SER A 6 -5.60 -31.33 -0.70
C SER A 6 -4.49 -30.38 -0.28
N ALA A 7 -3.49 -30.82 0.50
CA ALA A 7 -2.35 -30.02 0.89
C ALA A 7 -1.49 -29.59 -0.32
N ILE A 8 -1.21 -30.51 -1.26
CA ILE A 8 -0.48 -30.20 -2.50
C ILE A 8 -1.25 -29.15 -3.34
N LYS A 9 -2.58 -29.25 -3.42
CA LYS A 9 -3.43 -28.25 -4.07
C LYS A 9 -3.35 -26.89 -3.36
N ASN A 10 -3.37 -26.87 -2.03
CA ASN A 10 -3.27 -25.63 -1.26
C ASN A 10 -1.92 -24.95 -1.44
N ILE A 11 -0.80 -25.68 -1.50
CA ILE A 11 0.52 -25.12 -1.80
C ILE A 11 0.51 -24.39 -3.15
N ARG A 12 -0.02 -25.02 -4.20
CA ARG A 12 -0.12 -24.38 -5.53
C ARG A 12 -0.94 -23.10 -5.50
N LYS A 13 -2.10 -23.12 -4.84
CA LYS A 13 -2.94 -21.93 -4.65
C LYS A 13 -2.22 -20.84 -3.88
N ASN A 14 -1.50 -21.21 -2.81
CA ASN A 14 -0.81 -20.27 -1.95
C ASN A 14 0.33 -19.57 -2.70
N ASN A 15 1.09 -20.30 -3.51
CA ASN A 15 2.15 -19.74 -4.35
C ASN A 15 1.62 -18.71 -5.35
N ALA A 16 0.48 -18.99 -5.99
CA ALA A 16 -0.16 -18.05 -6.92
C ALA A 16 -0.63 -16.77 -6.20
N ARG A 17 -1.31 -16.92 -5.06
CA ARG A 17 -1.76 -15.79 -4.22
C ARG A 17 -0.59 -14.98 -3.69
N TYR A 18 0.47 -15.64 -3.23
CA TYR A 18 1.67 -14.99 -2.72
C TYR A 18 2.31 -14.10 -3.79
N LYS A 19 2.51 -14.60 -5.01
CA LYS A 19 3.08 -13.80 -6.11
C LYS A 19 2.25 -12.55 -6.41
N HIS A 20 0.93 -12.71 -6.51
CA HIS A 20 0.02 -11.58 -6.75
C HIS A 20 0.05 -10.54 -5.62
N ASN A 21 -0.09 -11.00 -4.37
CA ASN A 21 -0.10 -10.14 -3.19
C ASN A 21 1.24 -9.42 -3.01
N ARG A 22 2.36 -10.09 -3.30
CA ARG A 22 3.69 -9.50 -3.24
C ARG A 22 3.81 -8.30 -4.19
N THR A 23 3.28 -8.40 -5.41
CA THR A 23 3.28 -7.28 -6.38
C THR A 23 2.46 -6.09 -5.91
N ILE A 24 1.31 -6.33 -5.28
CA ILE A 24 0.48 -5.25 -4.74
C ILE A 24 1.19 -4.58 -3.56
N LEU A 25 1.75 -5.37 -2.63
CA LEU A 25 2.47 -4.86 -1.48
C LEU A 25 3.73 -4.07 -1.88
N SER A 26 4.48 -4.53 -2.90
CA SER A 26 5.64 -3.79 -3.41
C SER A 26 5.21 -2.47 -4.03
N ARG A 27 4.16 -2.47 -4.86
CA ARG A 27 3.60 -1.24 -5.45
C ARG A 27 3.19 -0.23 -4.38
N LEU A 28 2.54 -0.66 -3.30
CA LEU A 28 2.18 0.22 -2.19
C LEU A 28 3.41 0.86 -1.53
N LYS A 29 4.46 0.08 -1.26
CA LYS A 29 5.72 0.59 -0.69
C LYS A 29 6.40 1.59 -1.63
N THR A 30 6.38 1.34 -2.93
CA THR A 30 6.95 2.27 -3.92
C THR A 30 6.19 3.59 -3.95
N LEU A 31 4.86 3.57 -3.95
CA LEU A 31 4.05 4.78 -3.93
C LEU A 31 4.21 5.55 -2.61
N GLU A 32 4.29 4.84 -1.49
CA GLU A 32 4.60 5.46 -0.20
C GLU A 32 5.97 6.16 -0.22
N LYS A 33 7.00 5.50 -0.76
CA LYS A 33 8.34 6.11 -0.90
C LYS A 33 8.31 7.36 -1.79
N LYS A 34 7.61 7.31 -2.94
CA LYS A 34 7.47 8.46 -3.84
C LYS A 34 6.81 9.66 -3.16
N PHE A 35 5.79 9.41 -2.34
CA PHE A 35 5.17 10.47 -1.54
C PHE A 35 6.16 11.05 -0.52
N LEU A 36 6.86 10.21 0.24
CA LEU A 36 7.83 10.69 1.23
C LEU A 36 8.97 11.50 0.59
N THR A 37 9.49 11.10 -0.57
CA THR A 37 10.53 11.86 -1.28
C THR A 37 10.01 13.21 -1.77
N ALA A 38 8.75 13.30 -2.22
CA ALA A 38 8.14 14.57 -2.62
C ALA A 38 7.90 15.51 -1.43
N VAL A 39 7.56 14.93 -0.27
CA VAL A 39 7.43 15.65 0.99
C VAL A 39 8.77 16.21 1.45
N GLU A 40 9.84 15.42 1.35
CA GLU A 40 11.21 15.85 1.67
C GLU A 40 11.69 16.98 0.74
N SER A 41 11.33 16.95 -0.54
CA SER A 41 11.65 18.00 -1.50
C SER A 41 10.75 19.24 -1.42
N LYS A 42 9.78 19.28 -0.48
CA LYS A 42 8.80 20.38 -0.28
C LYS A 42 8.00 20.77 -1.52
N ASP A 43 7.83 19.85 -2.48
CA ASP A 43 7.02 20.10 -3.67
C ASP A 43 5.55 19.79 -3.37
N GLN A 44 4.71 20.81 -3.32
CA GLN A 44 3.31 20.69 -2.91
C GLN A 44 2.46 19.94 -3.96
N ASP A 45 2.69 20.20 -5.24
CA ASP A 45 1.90 19.63 -6.34
C ASP A 45 2.25 18.16 -6.56
N LEU A 46 3.55 17.83 -6.55
CA LEU A 46 4.00 16.44 -6.65
C LEU A 46 3.61 15.62 -5.42
N SER A 47 3.59 16.24 -4.23
CA SER A 47 3.13 15.57 -3.00
C SER A 47 1.64 15.25 -3.04
N ALA A 48 0.80 16.18 -3.49
CA ALA A 48 -0.66 15.98 -3.56
C ALA A 48 -1.05 14.90 -4.58
N THR A 49 -0.44 14.92 -5.77
CA THR A 49 -0.69 13.95 -6.84
C THR A 49 -0.22 12.53 -6.45
N SER A 50 0.98 12.44 -5.86
CA SER A 50 1.53 11.17 -5.35
C SER A 50 0.68 10.60 -4.21
N LEU A 51 0.19 11.47 -3.32
CA LEU A 51 -0.69 11.07 -2.22
C LEU A 51 -2.01 10.51 -2.72
N SER A 52 -2.67 11.17 -3.68
CA SER A 52 -3.93 10.70 -4.27
C SER A 52 -3.78 9.30 -4.86
N SER A 53 -2.69 9.09 -5.62
CA SER A 53 -2.34 7.79 -6.20
C SER A 53 -2.11 6.71 -5.13
N TYR A 54 -1.40 7.05 -4.06
CA TYR A 54 -1.15 6.14 -2.94
C TYR A 54 -2.43 5.77 -2.18
N ILE A 55 -3.27 6.75 -1.86
CA ILE A 55 -4.55 6.53 -1.16
C ILE A 55 -5.48 5.65 -1.98
N SER A 56 -5.59 5.90 -3.29
CA SER A 56 -6.40 5.08 -4.19
C SER A 56 -5.92 3.62 -4.21
N ALA A 57 -4.61 3.40 -4.26
CA ALA A 57 -4.04 2.05 -4.20
C ALA A 57 -4.27 1.37 -2.84
N LEU A 58 -4.15 2.12 -1.73
CA LEU A 58 -4.40 1.61 -0.38
C LEU A 58 -5.86 1.18 -0.18
N GLU A 59 -6.82 1.96 -0.66
CA GLU A 59 -8.24 1.62 -0.58
C GLU A 59 -8.61 0.41 -1.46
N LYS A 60 -7.97 0.25 -2.62
CA LYS A 60 -8.12 -0.98 -3.41
C LYS A 60 -7.59 -2.20 -2.65
N ALA A 61 -6.43 -2.06 -1.99
CA ALA A 61 -5.87 -3.15 -1.18
C ALA A 61 -6.75 -3.49 0.04
N LYS A 62 -7.42 -2.50 0.64
CA LYS A 62 -8.44 -2.69 1.68
C LYS A 62 -9.60 -3.56 1.19
N LYS A 63 -10.16 -3.25 0.00
CA LYS A 63 -11.28 -4.01 -0.58
C LYS A 63 -10.93 -5.48 -0.83
N SER A 64 -9.69 -5.77 -1.20
CA SER A 64 -9.19 -7.14 -1.37
C SER A 64 -8.80 -7.84 -0.05
N SER A 65 -9.05 -7.22 1.11
CA SER A 65 -8.65 -7.69 2.44
C SER A 65 -7.14 -7.96 2.60
N LEU A 66 -6.31 -7.44 1.68
CA LEU A 66 -4.87 -7.59 1.73
C LEU A 66 -4.23 -6.72 2.82
N VAL A 67 -4.85 -5.57 3.10
CA VAL A 67 -4.44 -4.65 4.16
C VAL A 67 -5.62 -4.38 5.07
N HIS A 68 -5.42 -4.57 6.38
CA HIS A 68 -6.47 -4.35 7.38
C HIS A 68 -6.98 -2.90 7.37
N ALA A 69 -8.28 -2.71 7.55
CA ALA A 69 -8.94 -1.40 7.53
C ALA A 69 -8.28 -0.38 8.48
N ASN A 70 -7.98 -0.79 9.71
CA ASN A 70 -7.29 0.06 10.70
C ASN A 70 -5.89 0.51 10.23
N LYS A 71 -5.14 -0.36 9.54
CA LYS A 71 -3.83 0.01 8.99
C LYS A 71 -3.98 1.05 7.88
N VAL A 72 -5.01 0.92 7.05
CA VAL A 72 -5.33 1.91 6.00
C VAL A 72 -5.73 3.24 6.63
N SER A 73 -6.61 3.24 7.63
CA SER A 73 -7.03 4.45 8.35
C SER A 73 -5.84 5.19 8.98
N ARG A 74 -4.96 4.46 9.69
CA ARG A 74 -3.73 5.05 10.26
C ARG A 74 -2.83 5.67 9.20
N LYS A 75 -2.63 5.01 8.05
CA LYS A 75 -1.79 5.52 6.97
C LYS A 75 -2.39 6.76 6.32
N LYS A 76 -3.70 6.78 6.07
CA LYS A 76 -4.39 7.98 5.57
C LYS A 76 -4.23 9.18 6.50
N SER A 77 -4.51 8.99 7.79
CA SER A 77 -4.38 10.04 8.79
C SER A 77 -2.95 10.60 8.81
N ARG A 78 -1.93 9.73 8.91
CA ARG A 78 -0.52 10.15 8.92
C ARG A 78 -0.12 10.92 7.65
N CYS A 79 -0.51 10.45 6.48
CA CYS A 79 -0.18 11.14 5.23
C CYS A 79 -0.89 12.48 5.10
N SER A 80 -2.13 12.59 5.57
CA SER A 80 -2.87 13.86 5.60
C SER A 80 -2.18 14.88 6.52
N SER A 81 -1.76 14.46 7.72
CA SER A 81 -1.03 15.32 8.66
C SER A 81 0.30 15.82 8.08
N LEU A 82 1.03 14.95 7.38
CA LEU A 82 2.28 15.32 6.70
C LEU A 82 2.06 16.32 5.56
N LEU A 83 0.99 16.17 4.78
CA LEU A 83 0.68 17.13 3.73
C LEU A 83 0.26 18.49 4.32
N SER A 84 -0.53 18.49 5.41
CA SER A 84 -0.91 19.74 6.07
C SER A 84 0.26 20.48 6.69
N SER A 85 1.26 19.77 7.24
CA SER A 85 2.43 20.42 7.81
C SER A 85 3.26 21.17 6.78
N ILE A 86 3.30 20.69 5.53
CA ILE A 86 3.99 21.38 4.42
C ILE A 86 3.21 22.60 3.94
N LYS A 87 1.87 22.56 3.98
CA LYS A 87 1.02 23.67 3.55
C LYS A 87 1.03 24.85 4.53
N ASN A 88 1.26 24.57 5.81
CA ASN A 88 1.21 25.58 6.88
C ASN A 88 2.58 26.23 7.17
N SER A 89 3.62 25.90 6.39
CA SER A 89 4.98 26.44 6.48
C SER A 89 5.35 27.18 5.21
#